data_AF-A0A1G5VY62-F1
#
_entry.id   AF-A0A1G5VY62-F1
#
_cell.length_a   1.000
_cell.length_b   1.000
_cell.length_c   1.000
_cell.angle_alpha   90.00
_cell.angle_beta   90.00
_cell.angle_gamma   90.00
#
_symmetry.space_group_name_H-M   'P 1'
#
loop_
_entity.id
_entity.type
_entity.pdbx_description
1 polymer ?
#
loop_
_entity_poly.entity_id
_entity_poly.type
_entity_poly.pdbx_seq_one_letter_code
_entity_poly.pdbx_strand_id
1 'polypeptide(L)'
;MLNQYLKHVQERAADHLPHCPLNAEQTAAAELKHTLLVFDAFHDVVKARAGNAAAHSVLHSWADAQWFTRCAPIARQYTLAVLKVCNHLSFDQMANYHASTAPSQIDAIGLVTEGALHRE
;
A
#
# COMPACT_ATOMS: atom_id res chain seq x y z
N MET A 1 -13.64 2.33 -13.38
CA MET A 1 -13.27 1.02 -12.78
C MET A 1 -13.67 0.95 -11.31
N LEU A 2 -12.93 1.52 -10.35
CA LEU A 2 -13.31 1.44 -8.92
C LEU A 2 -14.67 2.10 -8.66
N ASN A 3 -14.93 3.29 -9.22
CA ASN A 3 -16.23 3.96 -9.09
C ASN A 3 -17.39 3.17 -9.72
N GLN A 4 -17.15 2.41 -10.79
CA GLN A 4 -18.17 1.55 -11.40
C GLN A 4 -18.41 0.29 -10.54
N TYR A 5 -17.36 -0.29 -9.98
CA TYR A 5 -17.46 -1.40 -9.04
C TYR A 5 -18.15 -0.99 -7.74
N LEU A 6 -17.79 0.16 -7.15
CA LEU A 6 -18.43 0.71 -5.96
C LEU A 6 -19.91 1.03 -6.20
N LYS A 7 -20.24 1.60 -7.37
CA LYS A 7 -21.62 1.84 -7.77
C LYS A 7 -22.40 0.53 -7.90
N HIS A 8 -21.81 -0.50 -8.53
CA HIS A 8 -22.39 -1.84 -8.59
C HIS A 8 -22.60 -2.46 -7.20
N VAL A 9 -21.64 -2.31 -6.29
CA VAL A 9 -21.76 -2.77 -4.89
C VAL A 9 -22.90 -2.04 -4.18
N GLN A 10 -23.06 -0.73 -4.39
CA GLN A 10 -24.17 0.05 -3.83
C GLN A 10 -25.53 -0.36 -4.40
N GLU A 11 -25.63 -0.57 -5.72
CA GLU A 11 -26.85 -1.05 -6.39
C GLU A 11 -27.24 -2.45 -5.87
N ARG A 12 -26.26 -3.35 -5.72
CA ARG A 12 -26.50 -4.71 -5.20
C ARG A 12 -26.80 -4.72 -3.70
N ALA A 13 -26.23 -3.81 -2.93
CA ALA A 13 -26.55 -3.61 -1.52
C ALA A 13 -28.00 -3.14 -1.32
N ALA A 14 -28.53 -2.29 -2.22
CA ALA A 14 -29.94 -1.91 -2.22
C ALA A 14 -30.86 -3.13 -2.45
N ASP A 15 -30.44 -4.03 -3.33
CA ASP A 15 -31.17 -5.27 -3.66
C ASP A 15 -30.89 -6.44 -2.70
N HIS A 16 -30.10 -6.23 -1.63
CA HIS A 16 -29.68 -7.26 -0.66
C HIS A 16 -28.98 -8.46 -1.30
N LEU A 17 -28.35 -8.24 -2.46
CA LEU A 17 -27.60 -9.25 -3.21
C LEU A 17 -26.11 -9.13 -2.91
N PRO A 18 -25.37 -10.26 -2.78
CA PRO A 18 -23.93 -10.21 -2.64
C PRO A 18 -23.29 -9.56 -3.89
N HIS A 19 -22.19 -8.84 -3.66
CA HIS A 19 -21.39 -8.26 -4.73
C HIS A 19 -20.73 -9.37 -5.56
N CYS A 20 -20.73 -9.21 -6.88
CA CYS A 20 -20.06 -10.18 -7.75
C CYS A 20 -18.54 -9.97 -7.66
N PRO A 21 -17.73 -11.03 -7.53
CA PRO A 21 -16.27 -10.88 -7.52
C PRO A 21 -15.77 -10.29 -8.85
N LEU A 22 -14.65 -9.57 -8.77
CA LEU A 22 -13.96 -9.07 -9.96
C LEU A 22 -13.56 -10.25 -10.86
N ASN A 23 -13.71 -10.08 -12.18
CA ASN A 23 -13.23 -11.08 -13.12
C ASN A 23 -11.68 -11.07 -13.19
N ALA A 24 -11.09 -12.12 -13.78
CA ALA A 24 -9.64 -12.28 -13.82
C ALA A 24 -8.90 -11.07 -14.44
N GLU A 25 -9.47 -10.48 -15.48
CA GLU A 25 -8.89 -9.33 -16.18
C GLU A 25 -8.91 -8.05 -15.32
N GLN A 26 -10.03 -7.81 -14.63
CA GLN A 26 -10.19 -6.68 -13.71
C GLN A 26 -9.23 -6.78 -12.52
N THR A 27 -9.07 -7.98 -11.96
CA THR A 27 -8.14 -8.24 -10.86
C THR A 27 -6.70 -8.03 -11.31
N ALA A 28 -6.30 -8.60 -12.46
CA ALA A 28 -4.96 -8.41 -13.00
C ALA A 28 -4.65 -6.92 -13.26
N ALA A 29 -5.61 -6.17 -13.80
CA ALA A 29 -5.45 -4.75 -14.04
C ALA A 29 -5.40 -3.91 -12.76
N ALA A 30 -6.03 -4.35 -11.66
CA ALA A 30 -5.91 -3.69 -10.36
C ALA A 30 -4.50 -3.88 -9.79
N GLU A 31 -3.99 -5.11 -9.78
CA GLU A 31 -2.65 -5.44 -9.26
C GLU A 31 -1.52 -4.79 -10.06
N LEU A 32 -1.61 -4.80 -11.40
CA LEU A 32 -0.59 -4.20 -12.26
C LEU A 32 -0.41 -2.70 -12.01
N LYS A 33 -1.48 -1.96 -11.65
CA LYS A 33 -1.39 -0.53 -11.35
C LYS A 33 -0.51 -0.21 -10.13
N HIS A 34 -0.31 -1.18 -9.25
CA HIS A 34 0.48 -1.07 -8.03
C HIS A 34 1.85 -1.75 -8.16
N THR A 35 2.13 -2.42 -9.28
CA THR A 35 3.39 -3.12 -9.50
C THR A 35 4.44 -2.17 -10.08
N LEU A 36 5.60 -2.08 -9.43
CA LEU A 36 6.73 -1.22 -9.85
C LEU A 36 7.75 -1.97 -10.70
N LEU A 37 7.98 -3.25 -10.39
CA LEU A 37 9.00 -4.08 -11.02
C LEU A 37 8.49 -4.71 -12.32
N VAL A 38 8.08 -3.85 -13.27
CA VAL A 38 7.44 -4.28 -14.51
C VAL A 38 8.47 -4.54 -15.63
N PHE A 39 9.61 -3.84 -15.62
CA PHE A 39 10.71 -4.02 -16.58
C PHE A 39 10.23 -4.23 -18.03
N ASP A 40 10.68 -5.30 -18.69
CA ASP A 40 10.36 -5.60 -20.08
C ASP A 40 8.88 -5.93 -20.32
N ALA A 41 8.16 -6.43 -19.31
CA ALA A 41 6.73 -6.74 -19.39
C ALA A 41 5.87 -5.49 -19.63
N PHE A 42 6.44 -4.29 -19.46
CA PHE A 42 5.81 -3.03 -19.86
C PHE A 42 5.40 -3.06 -21.34
N HIS A 43 6.28 -3.57 -22.22
CA HIS A 43 6.01 -3.61 -23.66
C HIS A 43 4.84 -4.54 -24.00
N ASP A 44 4.62 -5.60 -23.22
CA ASP A 44 3.51 -6.51 -23.44
C ASP A 44 2.17 -5.88 -23.04
N VAL A 45 2.16 -5.05 -21.99
CA VAL A 45 0.99 -4.22 -21.63
C VAL A 45 0.72 -3.17 -22.72
N VAL A 46 1.76 -2.58 -23.31
CA VAL A 46 1.61 -1.63 -24.44
C VAL A 46 1.02 -2.32 -25.67
N LYS A 47 1.46 -3.53 -26.02
CA LYS A 47 0.88 -4.30 -27.13
C LYS A 47 -0.59 -4.65 -26.87
N ALA A 48 -0.92 -5.07 -25.65
CA ALA A 48 -2.28 -5.44 -25.26
C ALA A 48 -3.27 -4.26 -25.37
N ARG A 49 -2.79 -3.01 -25.28
CA ARG A 49 -3.62 -1.78 -25.42
C ARG A 49 -4.48 -1.77 -26.69
N ALA A 50 -4.05 -2.37 -27.79
CA ALA A 50 -4.75 -2.31 -29.08
C ALA A 50 -6.16 -2.97 -29.08
N GLY A 51 -6.47 -3.79 -28.08
CA GLY A 51 -7.79 -4.41 -27.93
C GLY A 51 -8.28 -4.56 -26.49
N ASN A 52 -7.48 -4.13 -25.50
CA ASN A 52 -7.77 -4.31 -24.09
C ASN A 52 -7.96 -2.95 -23.37
N ALA A 53 -9.20 -2.66 -22.96
CA ALA A 53 -9.54 -1.45 -22.22
C ALA A 53 -8.91 -1.42 -20.81
N ALA A 54 -8.69 -2.58 -20.19
CA ALA A 54 -8.04 -2.70 -18.90
C ALA A 54 -6.56 -2.32 -19.00
N ALA A 55 -5.85 -2.78 -20.04
CA ALA A 55 -4.46 -2.39 -20.33
C ALA A 55 -4.32 -0.87 -20.55
N HIS A 56 -5.27 -0.25 -21.25
CA HIS A 56 -5.31 1.21 -21.39
C HIS A 56 -5.45 1.91 -20.03
N SER A 57 -6.26 1.36 -19.11
CA SER A 57 -6.43 1.92 -17.78
C SER A 57 -5.19 1.74 -16.88
N VAL A 58 -4.41 0.66 -17.08
CA VAL A 58 -3.14 0.43 -16.38
C VAL A 58 -2.11 1.45 -16.82
N LEU A 59 -1.93 1.64 -18.14
CA LEU A 59 -0.98 2.62 -18.68
C LEU A 59 -1.31 4.05 -18.22
N HIS A 60 -2.59 4.42 -18.21
CA HIS A 60 -3.02 5.73 -17.70
C HIS A 60 -2.72 5.88 -16.20
N SER A 61 -2.96 4.84 -15.41
CA SER A 61 -2.67 4.84 -13.97
C SER A 61 -1.16 4.96 -13.66
N TRP A 62 -0.30 4.35 -14.47
CA TRP A 62 1.14 4.50 -14.35
C TRP A 62 1.59 5.91 -14.78
N ALA A 63 1.00 6.47 -15.83
CA ALA A 63 1.27 7.83 -16.29
C ALA A 63 0.85 8.89 -15.25
N ASP A 64 -0.28 8.69 -14.58
CA ASP A 64 -0.76 9.54 -13.47
C ASP A 64 0.04 9.35 -12.16
N ALA A 65 1.04 8.46 -12.17
CA ALA A 65 1.81 8.07 -11.00
C ALA A 65 0.94 7.64 -9.80
N GLN A 66 -0.18 6.94 -10.04
CA GLN A 66 -1.06 6.45 -8.97
C GLN A 66 -0.38 5.44 -8.03
N TRP A 67 0.70 4.79 -8.50
CA TRP A 67 1.57 3.95 -7.67
C TRP A 67 2.28 4.75 -6.57
N PHE A 68 2.50 6.05 -6.78
CA PHE A 68 3.15 6.96 -5.83
C PHE A 68 2.12 7.78 -5.06
N THR A 69 1.17 8.42 -5.75
CA THR A 69 0.23 9.37 -5.14
C THR A 69 -0.80 8.71 -4.22
N ARG A 70 -0.98 7.39 -4.32
CA ARG A 70 -1.77 6.60 -3.36
C ARG A 70 -1.07 6.43 -2.01
N CYS A 71 0.26 6.51 -1.95
CA CYS A 71 0.98 6.42 -0.68
C CYS A 71 0.66 7.64 0.18
N ALA A 72 0.46 7.41 1.48
CA ALA A 72 0.22 8.49 2.42
C ALA A 72 1.39 9.50 2.36
N PRO A 73 1.11 10.82 2.34
CA PRO A 73 2.17 11.82 2.33
C PRO A 73 2.98 11.73 3.63
N ILE A 74 4.26 12.07 3.52
CA ILE A 74 5.16 12.15 4.67
C ILE A 74 4.62 13.24 5.62
N ALA A 75 4.57 12.93 6.92
CA ALA A 75 4.14 13.89 7.91
C ALA A 75 5.17 15.04 8.02
N ARG A 76 4.70 16.28 8.20
CA ARG A 76 5.59 17.44 8.38
C ARG A 76 6.43 17.35 9.66
N GLN A 77 5.96 16.60 10.65
CA GLN A 77 6.60 16.41 11.93
C GLN A 77 6.29 15.01 12.44
N TYR A 78 7.30 14.38 13.06
CA TYR A 78 7.16 13.11 13.76
C TYR A 78 7.47 13.32 15.24
N THR A 79 6.56 12.90 16.11
CA THR A 79 6.83 12.82 17.56
C THR A 79 7.33 11.41 17.85
N LEU A 80 8.59 11.30 18.23
CA LEU A 80 9.27 10.02 18.48
C LEU A 80 9.81 9.99 19.92
N ALA A 81 9.86 8.81 20.52
CA ALA A 81 10.54 8.61 21.80
C ALA A 81 12.06 8.47 21.57
N VAL A 82 12.87 9.16 22.37
CA VAL A 82 14.33 9.09 22.28
C VAL A 82 14.84 7.82 22.95
N LEU A 83 15.32 6.87 22.15
CA LEU A 83 16.09 5.73 22.65
C LEU A 83 17.57 6.08 22.70
N LYS A 84 18.09 6.30 23.91
CA LYS A 84 19.53 6.56 24.11
C LYS A 84 20.30 5.25 24.21
N VAL A 85 21.19 4.99 23.26
CA VAL A 85 22.10 3.83 23.27
C VAL A 85 23.48 4.27 23.75
N CYS A 86 24.22 3.36 24.40
CA CYS A 86 25.56 3.62 24.93
C CYS A 86 26.56 4.10 23.87
N ASN A 87 27.59 4.81 24.32
CA ASN A 87 28.51 5.63 23.51
C ASN A 87 29.33 4.89 22.44
N HIS A 88 29.25 3.56 22.38
CA HIS A 88 29.80 2.78 21.29
C HIS A 88 28.84 1.65 20.94
N LEU A 89 28.16 1.79 19.80
CA LEU A 89 27.33 0.76 19.20
C LEU A 89 28.01 0.29 17.92
N SER A 90 28.48 -0.97 17.90
CA SER A 90 29.00 -1.58 16.68
C SER A 90 27.86 -2.09 15.77
N PHE A 91 28.16 -2.33 14.50
CA PHE A 91 27.19 -2.89 13.54
C PHE A 91 26.65 -4.26 14.00
N ASP A 92 27.51 -5.12 14.55
CA ASP A 92 27.11 -6.42 15.10
C ASP A 92 26.19 -6.26 16.32
N GLN A 93 26.43 -5.26 17.18
CA GLN A 93 25.57 -4.96 18.32
C GLN A 93 24.21 -4.40 17.87
N MET A 94 24.18 -3.60 16.80
CA MET A 94 22.95 -3.08 16.21
C MET A 94 22.10 -4.21 15.60
N ALA A 95 22.71 -5.15 14.88
CA ALA A 95 22.02 -6.30 14.29
C ALA A 95 21.41 -7.22 15.36
N ASN A 96 22.12 -7.43 16.47
CA ASN A 96 21.66 -8.27 17.57
C ASN A 96 20.54 -7.63 18.42
N TYR A 97 20.43 -6.29 18.45
CA TYR A 97 19.35 -5.58 19.17
C TYR A 97 17.96 -5.91 18.62
N HIS A 98 17.86 -6.17 17.31
CA HIS A 98 16.63 -6.60 16.66
C HIS A 98 16.28 -8.07 16.99
N ALA A 99 17.27 -8.90 17.31
CA ALA A 99 17.09 -10.33 17.58
C ALA A 99 16.71 -10.64 19.04
N SER A 100 17.05 -9.75 19.98
CA SER A 100 16.74 -9.89 21.42
C SER A 100 15.44 -9.20 21.85
N THR A 101 14.85 -8.38 20.98
CA THR A 101 13.57 -7.72 21.24
C THR A 101 12.45 -8.70 20.95
N ALA A 102 11.73 -9.15 21.98
CA ALA A 102 10.54 -10.00 21.79
C ALA A 102 9.55 -9.27 20.86
N PRO A 103 8.78 -9.98 19.99
CA PRO A 103 7.83 -9.34 19.08
C PRO A 103 6.88 -8.35 19.77
N SER A 104 6.55 -8.58 21.05
CA SER A 104 5.72 -7.70 21.88
C SER A 104 6.36 -6.34 22.23
N GLN A 105 7.69 -6.20 22.20
CA GLN A 105 8.38 -4.93 22.43
C GLN A 105 8.53 -4.10 21.16
N ILE A 106 8.46 -4.72 19.98
CA ILE A 106 8.43 -3.99 18.69
C ILE A 106 7.11 -3.22 18.58
N ASP A 107 5.99 -3.85 18.97
CA ASP A 107 4.69 -3.18 19.02
C ASP A 107 4.65 -2.06 20.06
N ALA A 108 5.37 -2.17 21.18
CA ALA A 108 5.41 -1.11 22.21
C ALA A 108 6.08 0.19 21.72
N ILE A 109 6.99 0.13 20.74
CA ILE A 109 7.59 1.33 20.15
C ILE A 109 6.63 1.96 19.11
N GLY A 110 5.79 1.16 18.44
CA GLY A 110 4.77 1.62 17.49
C GLY A 110 3.40 1.99 18.09
N LEU A 111 3.05 1.48 19.27
CA LEU A 111 1.73 1.71 19.92
C LEU A 111 1.68 2.99 20.77
N VAL A 112 2.84 3.52 21.20
CA VAL A 112 2.88 4.78 21.97
C VAL A 112 2.39 5.97 21.13
N THR A 113 2.32 5.84 19.80
CA THR A 113 1.80 6.87 18.89
C THR A 113 0.27 6.93 18.76
N GLU A 114 -0.50 5.93 19.20
CA GLU A 114 -1.98 5.98 19.09
C GLU A 114 -2.70 6.27 20.42
N GLY A 115 -2.03 6.14 21.57
CA GLY A 115 -2.66 6.27 22.90
C GLY A 115 -2.65 7.66 23.54
N ALA A 116 -1.97 8.66 22.98
CA ALA A 116 -1.75 9.95 23.64
C ALA A 116 -2.61 11.12 23.09
N LEU A 117 -3.67 10.82 22.33
CA LEU A 117 -4.60 11.85 21.82
C LEU A 117 -5.73 12.25 22.80
N HIS A 118 -5.74 11.73 24.02
CA HIS A 118 -6.64 12.21 25.07
C HIS A 118 -5.93 12.31 26.42
N ARG A 119 -5.30 13.46 26.68
CA ARG A 119 -5.38 14.17 27.98
C ARG A 119 -4.65 15.51 27.90
N GLU A 120 -5.48 16.55 28.03
CA GLU A 120 -5.24 17.95 28.45
C GLU A 120 -4.37 18.84 27.57
#